data_AF-A0A6J4IMU2-F1
#
_entry.id   AF-A0A6J4IMU2-F1
#
_cell.length_a   1.000
_cell.length_b   1.000
_cell.length_c   1.000
_cell.angle_alpha   90.00
_cell.angle_beta   90.00
_cell.angle_gamma   90.00
#
_symmetry.space_group_name_H-M   'P 1'
#
loop_
_entity.id
_entity.type
_entity.pdbx_description
1 polymer ?
#
loop_
_entity_poly.entity_id
_entity_poly.type
_entity_poly.pdbx_seq_one_letter_code
_entity_poly.pdbx_strand_id
1 'polypeptide(L)'
;MRGVRAGVVVMGAAALALLPAGTAGAHPLGNFTVNHSAALLLTPDGIELAAVIDRAEIPTAQALQDISPDGSPTDDVLAASAVQQCGALAGDVRLTVDGEAASWTVTDTSLEVLPGAAGLPTLRLNCQL
;
A
#
# COMPACT_ATOMS: atom_id res chain seq x y z
N MET A 1 3.92 -8.88 -52.58
CA MET A 1 3.71 -7.58 -51.88
C MET A 1 3.30 -7.73 -50.42
N ARG A 2 2.38 -8.64 -50.05
CA ARG A 2 1.97 -8.86 -48.63
C ARG A 2 3.10 -9.33 -47.70
N GLY A 3 3.94 -10.28 -48.14
CA GLY A 3 5.07 -10.78 -47.31
C GLY A 3 6.16 -9.75 -47.05
N VAL A 4 6.43 -8.86 -48.02
CA VAL A 4 7.37 -7.75 -47.84
C VAL A 4 6.83 -6.73 -46.83
N ARG A 5 5.53 -6.42 -46.90
CA ARG A 5 4.87 -5.54 -45.91
C ARG A 5 4.90 -6.14 -44.51
N ALA A 6 4.65 -7.44 -44.37
CA ALA A 6 4.74 -8.14 -43.08
C ALA A 6 6.17 -8.12 -42.51
N GLY A 7 7.19 -8.36 -43.33
CA GLY A 7 8.60 -8.29 -42.91
C GLY A 7 9.01 -6.90 -42.44
N VAL A 8 8.57 -5.85 -43.14
CA VAL A 8 8.82 -4.45 -42.75
C VAL A 8 8.17 -4.12 -41.40
N VAL A 9 6.94 -4.58 -41.16
CA VAL A 9 6.23 -4.36 -39.89
C VAL A 9 6.93 -5.06 -38.73
N VAL A 10 7.33 -6.33 -38.91
CA VAL A 10 8.04 -7.09 -37.87
C VAL A 10 9.39 -6.46 -37.54
N MET A 11 10.15 -6.06 -38.56
CA MET A 11 11.45 -5.42 -38.38
C MET A 11 11.32 -4.05 -37.69
N GLY A 12 10.29 -3.27 -38.04
CA GLY A 12 9.97 -2.01 -37.39
C GLY A 12 9.59 -2.18 -35.91
N ALA A 13 8.77 -3.17 -35.58
CA ALA A 13 8.40 -3.48 -34.20
C ALA A 13 9.62 -3.95 -33.37
N ALA A 14 10.47 -4.80 -33.95
CA ALA A 14 11.70 -5.25 -33.30
C ALA A 14 12.68 -4.09 -33.04
N ALA A 15 12.82 -3.15 -33.99
CA ALA A 15 13.62 -1.95 -33.81
C ALA A 15 13.06 -1.04 -32.70
N LEU A 16 11.74 -0.90 -32.61
CA LEU A 16 11.08 -0.10 -31.56
C LEU A 16 11.27 -0.71 -30.17
N ALA A 17 11.24 -2.04 -30.06
CA ALA A 17 11.46 -2.75 -28.80
C ALA A 17 12.89 -2.65 -28.27
N LEU A 18 13.86 -2.32 -29.14
CA LEU A 18 15.26 -2.10 -28.77
C LEU A 18 15.55 -0.66 -28.34
N LEU A 19 14.59 0.26 -28.48
CA LEU A 19 14.75 1.63 -27.97
C LEU A 19 14.72 1.61 -26.43
N PRO A 20 15.66 2.29 -25.76
CA PRO A 20 15.63 2.41 -24.31
C PRO A 20 14.34 3.10 -23.88
N ALA A 21 13.54 2.42 -23.07
CA ALA A 21 12.40 3.05 -22.43
C ALA A 21 12.91 4.17 -21.51
N GLY A 22 12.37 5.38 -21.65
CA GLY A 22 12.66 6.48 -20.74
C GLY A 22 12.27 6.11 -19.30
N THR A 23 12.92 6.73 -18.32
CA THR A 23 12.53 6.57 -16.92
C THR A 23 11.14 7.17 -16.73
N ALA A 24 10.19 6.37 -16.24
CA ALA A 24 8.94 6.90 -15.74
C ALA A 24 9.24 7.67 -14.45
N GLY A 25 9.29 9.00 -14.53
CA GLY A 25 9.40 9.85 -13.36
C GLY A 25 8.06 9.88 -12.64
N ALA A 26 7.90 9.08 -11.59
CA ALA A 26 6.84 9.34 -10.63
C ALA A 26 7.19 10.66 -9.91
N HIS A 27 6.27 11.63 -9.92
CA HIS A 27 6.44 12.81 -9.08
C HIS A 27 6.62 12.35 -7.62
N PRO A 28 7.50 12.99 -6.84
CA PRO A 28 7.64 12.67 -5.42
C PRO A 28 6.27 12.73 -4.74
N LEU A 29 5.94 11.72 -3.95
CA LEU A 29 4.78 11.76 -3.08
C LEU A 29 5.01 12.89 -2.07
N GLY A 30 4.13 13.88 -2.07
CA GLY A 30 4.26 15.06 -1.20
C GLY A 30 3.98 14.73 0.27
N ASN A 31 4.32 15.65 1.17
CA ASN A 31 4.22 15.45 2.63
C ASN A 31 2.78 15.36 3.18
N PHE A 32 1.78 15.38 2.30
CA PHE A 32 0.34 15.35 2.60
C PHE A 32 -0.35 14.06 2.13
N THR A 33 0.41 13.06 1.69
CA THR A 33 -0.17 11.82 1.14
C THR A 33 -0.45 10.78 2.21
N VAL A 34 -1.51 10.00 2.00
CA VAL A 34 -1.70 8.69 2.63
C VAL A 34 -1.72 7.64 1.53
N ASN A 35 -0.71 6.79 1.50
CA ASN A 35 -0.60 5.71 0.54
C ASN A 35 -1.20 4.42 1.12
N HIS A 36 -1.98 3.71 0.30
CA HIS A 36 -2.63 2.46 0.67
C HIS A 36 -2.14 1.36 -0.28
N SER A 37 -1.51 0.34 0.27
CA SER A 37 -1.13 -0.87 -0.47
C SER A 37 -1.96 -2.04 0.04
N ALA A 38 -2.50 -2.82 -0.89
CA ALA A 38 -3.22 -4.05 -0.61
C ALA A 38 -2.68 -5.15 -1.51
N ALA A 39 -2.09 -6.18 -0.92
CA ALA A 39 -1.61 -7.36 -1.63
C ALA A 39 -2.47 -8.55 -1.23
N LEU A 40 -3.12 -9.16 -2.22
CA LEU A 40 -3.94 -10.36 -2.02
C LEU A 40 -3.14 -11.60 -2.41
N LEU A 41 -3.10 -12.58 -1.51
CA LEU A 41 -2.63 -13.93 -1.80
C LEU A 41 -3.84 -14.87 -1.82
N LEU A 42 -4.09 -15.49 -2.98
CA LEU A 42 -5.17 -16.44 -3.15
C LEU A 42 -4.59 -17.85 -3.09
N THR A 43 -5.08 -18.65 -2.15
CA THR A 43 -4.69 -20.05 -1.98
C THR A 43 -5.92 -20.95 -2.13
N PRO A 44 -5.75 -22.28 -2.27
CA PRO A 44 -6.88 -23.20 -2.27
C PRO A 44 -7.71 -23.16 -0.97
N ASP A 45 -7.07 -22.80 0.15
CA ASP A 45 -7.66 -22.89 1.49
C ASP A 45 -8.16 -21.53 2.01
N GLY A 46 -7.90 -20.43 1.30
CA GLY A 46 -8.31 -19.10 1.73
C GLY A 46 -7.69 -17.95 0.92
N ILE A 47 -8.04 -16.73 1.34
CA ILE A 47 -7.51 -15.49 0.79
C ILE A 47 -6.87 -14.73 1.94
N GLU A 48 -5.64 -14.29 1.76
CA GLU A 48 -4.92 -13.43 2.71
C GLU A 48 -4.79 -12.02 2.12
N LEU A 49 -4.85 -11.02 2.99
CA LEU A 49 -4.61 -9.62 2.63
C LEU A 49 -3.50 -9.02 3.50
N ALA A 50 -2.40 -8.68 2.85
CA ALA A 50 -1.37 -7.82 3.42
C ALA A 50 -1.65 -6.36 3.06
N ALA A 51 -2.06 -5.58 4.06
CA ALA A 51 -2.36 -4.17 3.88
C ALA A 51 -1.32 -3.28 4.57
N VAL A 52 -0.87 -2.24 3.86
CA VAL A 52 0.07 -1.23 4.37
C VAL A 52 -0.52 0.16 4.17
N ILE A 53 -0.66 0.92 5.25
CA ILE A 53 -1.08 2.32 5.20
C ILE A 53 0.10 3.20 5.61
N ASP A 54 0.65 3.92 4.65
CA ASP A 54 1.77 4.84 4.83
C ASP A 54 1.27 6.27 4.87
N ARG A 55 1.42 6.92 6.03
CA ARG A 55 1.09 8.32 6.24
C ARG A 55 2.35 9.16 6.16
N ALA A 56 2.32 10.15 5.27
CA ALA A 56 3.36 11.17 5.20
C ALA A 56 3.30 12.11 6.43
N GLU A 57 4.24 13.05 6.50
CA GLU A 57 4.53 13.82 7.71
C GLU A 57 3.32 14.59 8.28
N ILE A 58 2.53 15.25 7.42
CA ILE A 58 1.38 16.02 7.89
C ILE A 58 0.22 15.11 8.36
N PRO A 59 -0.19 14.08 7.59
CA PRO A 59 -1.14 13.08 8.08
C PRO A 59 -0.67 12.35 9.35
N THR A 60 0.62 12.13 9.51
CA THR A 60 1.18 11.57 10.75
C THR A 60 1.04 12.53 11.91
N ALA A 61 1.37 13.81 11.74
CA ALA A 61 1.18 14.81 12.78
C ALA A 61 -0.29 14.89 13.24
N GLN A 62 -1.24 14.76 12.30
CA GLN A 62 -2.67 14.69 12.60
C GLN A 62 -3.03 13.41 13.36
N ALA A 63 -2.59 12.24 12.87
CA ALA A 63 -2.89 10.96 13.52
C ALA A 63 -2.32 10.84 14.94
N LEU A 64 -1.12 11.42 15.18
CA LEU A 64 -0.50 11.40 16.50
C LEU A 64 -1.25 12.26 17.52
N GLN A 65 -2.02 13.26 17.11
CA GLN A 65 -2.89 14.02 18.04
C GLN A 65 -3.96 13.12 18.66
N ASP A 66 -4.42 12.11 17.93
CA ASP A 66 -5.42 11.15 18.42
C ASP A 66 -4.75 9.97 19.16
N ILE A 67 -3.64 9.46 18.63
CA ILE A 67 -2.93 8.29 19.17
C ILE A 67 -2.22 8.61 20.49
N SER A 68 -1.56 9.77 20.56
CA SER A 68 -0.77 10.19 21.72
C SER A 68 -0.90 11.69 21.94
N PRO A 69 -2.05 12.16 22.45
CA PRO A 69 -2.29 13.58 22.68
C PRO A 69 -1.30 14.22 23.68
N ASP A 70 -0.71 13.41 24.55
CA ASP A 70 0.21 13.85 25.60
C ASP A 70 1.69 13.91 25.15
N GLY A 71 2.01 13.51 23.92
CA GLY A 71 3.36 13.63 23.37
C GLY A 71 3.76 12.53 22.39
N SER A 72 4.98 12.03 22.53
CA SER A 72 5.46 10.93 21.69
C SER A 72 4.82 9.61 22.13
N PRO A 73 4.32 8.79 21.19
CA PRO A 73 3.68 7.52 21.54
C PRO A 73 4.72 6.54 22.09
N THR A 74 4.31 5.78 23.11
CA THR A 74 5.04 4.62 23.60
C THR A 74 4.72 3.39 22.75
N ASP A 75 5.55 2.35 22.84
CA ASP A 75 5.38 1.12 22.05
C ASP A 75 4.03 0.43 22.31
N ASP A 76 3.55 0.45 23.56
CA ASP A 76 2.25 -0.12 23.94
C ASP A 76 1.07 0.69 23.36
N VAL A 77 1.19 2.02 23.30
CA VAL A 77 0.19 2.89 22.66
C VAL A 77 0.15 2.66 21.15
N LEU A 78 1.30 2.48 20.51
CA LEU A 78 1.39 2.13 19.09
C LEU A 78 0.78 0.75 18.81
N ALA A 79 1.10 -0.25 19.62
CA ALA A 79 0.54 -1.59 19.48
C ALA A 79 -0.99 -1.60 19.64
N ALA A 80 -1.52 -0.91 20.65
CA ALA A 80 -2.96 -0.77 20.85
C ALA A 80 -3.64 -0.06 19.67
N SER A 81 -3.01 1.00 19.14
CA SER A 81 -3.50 1.71 17.96
C SER A 81 -3.44 0.86 16.69
N ALA A 82 -2.44 0.00 16.55
CA ALA A 82 -2.32 -0.93 15.42
C ALA A 82 -3.51 -1.92 15.41
N VAL A 83 -3.81 -2.54 16.56
CA VAL A 83 -4.96 -3.45 16.72
C VAL A 83 -6.27 -2.75 16.38
N GLN A 84 -6.48 -1.54 16.90
CA GLN A 84 -7.68 -0.76 16.63
C GLN A 84 -7.82 -0.43 15.13
N GLN A 85 -6.76 0.09 14.51
CA GLN A 85 -6.81 0.52 13.11
C GLN A 85 -6.93 -0.66 12.15
N CYS A 86 -6.22 -1.78 12.39
CA CYS A 86 -6.36 -2.98 11.57
C CYS A 86 -7.73 -3.64 11.75
N GLY A 87 -8.31 -3.60 12.95
CA GLY A 87 -9.68 -4.04 13.18
C GLY A 87 -10.72 -3.21 12.40
N ALA A 88 -10.54 -1.88 12.37
CA ALA A 88 -11.37 -1.00 11.55
C ALA A 88 -11.20 -1.31 10.05
N LEU A 89 -9.95 -1.48 9.59
CA LEU A 89 -9.66 -1.83 8.20
C LEU A 89 -10.31 -3.15 7.78
N ALA A 90 -10.27 -4.18 8.64
CA ALA A 90 -10.92 -5.46 8.41
C ALA A 90 -12.45 -5.34 8.25
N GLY A 91 -13.08 -4.37 8.90
CA GLY A 91 -14.50 -4.05 8.75
C GLY A 91 -14.83 -3.25 7.48
N ASP A 92 -13.90 -2.41 7.01
CA ASP A 92 -14.09 -1.55 5.84
C ASP A 92 -13.79 -2.27 4.52
N VAL A 93 -12.87 -3.24 4.52
CA VAL A 93 -12.54 -4.03 3.33
C VAL A 93 -13.58 -5.14 3.13
N ARG A 94 -14.27 -5.11 2.00
CA ARG A 94 -15.28 -6.12 1.65
C ARG A 94 -14.66 -7.25 0.83
N LEU A 95 -14.92 -8.49 1.27
CA LEU A 95 -14.59 -9.69 0.52
C LEU A 95 -15.89 -10.42 0.13
N THR A 96 -15.97 -10.82 -1.14
CA THR A 96 -17.06 -11.68 -1.63
C THR A 96 -16.48 -12.84 -2.43
N VAL A 97 -16.93 -14.06 -2.13
CA VAL A 97 -16.57 -15.29 -2.85
C VAL A 97 -17.85 -15.91 -3.36
N ASP A 98 -17.97 -16.12 -4.68
CA ASP A 98 -19.17 -16.65 -5.33
C ASP A 98 -20.49 -15.92 -4.96
N GLY A 99 -20.39 -14.63 -4.64
CA GLY A 99 -21.53 -13.78 -4.24
C GLY A 99 -21.87 -13.83 -2.75
N GLU A 100 -21.20 -14.66 -1.96
CA GLU A 100 -21.32 -14.68 -0.50
C GLU A 100 -20.29 -13.76 0.15
N ALA A 101 -20.71 -12.98 1.15
CA ALA A 101 -19.82 -12.12 1.90
C ALA A 101 -18.96 -12.94 2.87
N ALA A 102 -17.65 -12.68 2.87
CA ALA A 102 -16.70 -13.26 3.80
C ALA A 102 -16.09 -12.17 4.70
N SER A 103 -15.72 -12.55 5.92
CA SER A 103 -15.11 -11.66 6.90
C SER A 103 -13.61 -11.91 7.00
N TRP A 104 -12.84 -10.83 7.12
CA TRP A 104 -11.42 -10.87 7.42
C TRP A 104 -11.16 -11.22 8.88
N THR A 105 -10.02 -11.84 9.16
CA THR A 105 -9.54 -12.07 10.53
C THR A 105 -8.16 -11.45 10.66
N VAL A 106 -8.02 -10.44 11.52
CA VAL A 106 -6.71 -9.84 11.78
C VAL A 106 -5.80 -10.88 12.46
N THR A 107 -4.68 -11.22 11.81
CA THR A 107 -3.71 -12.20 12.32
C THR A 107 -2.44 -11.55 12.86
N ASP A 108 -2.04 -10.41 12.31
CA ASP A 108 -0.87 -9.64 12.75
C ASP A 108 -1.05 -8.15 12.50
N THR A 109 -0.46 -7.33 13.38
CA THR A 109 -0.58 -5.87 13.32
C THR A 109 0.71 -5.18 13.77
N SER A 110 1.13 -4.13 13.06
CA SER A 110 2.14 -3.21 13.57
C SER A 110 1.85 -1.76 13.18
N LEU A 111 2.28 -0.82 14.02
CA LEU A 111 2.25 0.61 13.73
C LEU A 111 3.60 1.21 14.13
N GLU A 112 4.30 1.78 13.16
CA GLU A 112 5.68 2.24 13.33
C GLU A 112 5.82 3.73 13.02
N VAL A 113 6.58 4.44 13.84
CA VAL A 113 7.01 5.81 13.58
C VAL A 113 8.34 5.78 12.82
N LEU A 114 8.37 6.32 11.61
CA LEU A 114 9.53 6.30 10.71
C LEU A 114 9.99 7.73 10.38
N PRO A 115 11.28 7.96 10.04
CA PRO A 115 11.75 9.29 9.64
C PRO A 115 11.18 9.71 8.26
N GLY A 116 10.70 10.94 8.16
CA GLY A 116 10.22 11.57 6.93
C GLY A 116 11.28 12.39 6.19
N ALA A 117 10.98 12.76 4.95
CA ALA A 117 11.90 13.45 4.06
C ALA A 117 12.24 14.88 4.51
N ALA A 118 11.35 15.56 5.23
CA ALA A 118 11.57 16.89 5.80
C ALA A 118 12.02 16.83 7.28
N GLY A 119 12.37 15.64 7.79
CA GLY A 119 12.82 15.44 9.17
C GLY A 119 11.68 15.36 10.19
N LEU A 120 10.43 15.26 9.74
CA LEU A 120 9.27 15.01 10.60
C LEU A 120 8.91 13.52 10.61
N PRO A 121 8.21 13.01 11.65
CA PRO A 121 7.81 11.61 11.68
C PRO A 121 6.79 11.27 10.59
N THR A 122 6.84 10.04 10.12
CA THR A 122 5.83 9.36 9.29
C THR A 122 5.29 8.15 10.05
N LEU A 123 4.14 7.62 9.65
CA LEU A 123 3.53 6.43 10.28
C LEU A 123 3.29 5.35 9.23
N ARG A 124 3.70 4.12 9.54
CA ARG A 124 3.40 2.93 8.75
C ARG A 124 2.56 1.97 9.57
N LEU A 125 1.34 1.73 9.14
CA LEU A 125 0.48 0.67 9.65
C LEU A 125 0.64 -0.57 8.76
N ASN A 126 0.92 -1.73 9.34
CA ASN A 126 0.85 -3.02 8.66
C ASN A 126 -0.27 -3.86 9.27
N CYS A 127 -1.10 -4.45 8.43
CA CYS A 127 -2.17 -5.36 8.84
C CYS A 127 -2.10 -6.64 8.00
N GLN A 128 -2.08 -7.79 8.67
CA GLN A 128 -2.25 -9.09 8.03
C GLN A 128 -3.65 -9.61 8.34
N LEU A 129 -4.44 -9.85 7.29
CA LEU A 129 -5.86 -10.21 7.35
C LEU A 129 -6.18 -11.51 6.63
#